data_AF-A0A7K3Z5X8-F1
#
_entry.id   AF-A0A7K3Z5X8-F1
#
_cell.length_a   1.000
_cell.length_b   1.000
_cell.length_c   1.000
_cell.angle_alpha   90.00
_cell.angle_beta   90.00
_cell.angle_gamma   90.00
#
_symmetry.space_group_name_H-M   'P 1'
#
loop_
_entity.id
_entity.type
_entity.pdbx_description
1 polymer ?
#
loop_
_entity_poly.entity_id
_entity_poly.type
_entity_poly.pdbx_seq_one_letter_code
_entity_poly.pdbx_strand_id
1 'polypeptide(L)' 'MEHCKNPWKNTCSNENIKLYIQIKGENLPICYQCWNKIADQNEDW' A
#
# COMPACT_ATOMS: atom_id res chain seq x y z
N MET A 1 5.25 -11.51 11.21
CA MET A 1 5.70 -10.83 9.98
C MET A 1 4.70 -9.73 9.69
N GLU A 2 5.13 -8.60 9.11
CA GLU A 2 4.22 -7.49 8.83
C GLU A 2 3.55 -7.70 7.46
N HIS A 3 2.24 -7.44 7.39
CA HIS A 3 1.45 -7.60 6.16
C HIS A 3 1.02 -6.24 5.63
N CYS A 4 0.93 -6.15 4.29
CA CYS A 4 0.36 -5.02 3.58
C CYS A 4 -1.01 -4.62 4.14
N LYS A 5 -1.23 -3.33 4.36
CA LYS A 5 -2.50 -2.74 4.76
C LYS A 5 -2.94 -1.71 3.72
N ASN A 6 -3.05 -2.15 2.46
CA ASN A 6 -3.51 -1.29 1.39
C ASN A 6 -4.94 -0.78 1.68
N PRO A 7 -5.13 0.53 1.91
CA PRO A 7 -6.44 1.10 2.27
C PRO A 7 -7.43 1.08 1.09
N TRP A 8 -6.94 0.99 -0.14
CA TRP A 8 -7.74 0.89 -1.36
C TRP A 8 -8.07 -0.56 -1.74
N LYS A 9 -7.51 -1.55 -1.04
CA LYS A 9 -7.80 -2.97 -1.25
C LYS A 9 -7.78 -3.76 0.07
N ASN A 10 -8.97 -4.09 0.55
CA ASN A 10 -9.21 -4.68 1.87
C ASN A 10 -8.66 -6.10 2.11
N THR A 11 -7.98 -6.75 1.16
CA THR A 11 -7.63 -8.19 1.24
C THR A 11 -6.18 -8.53 0.91
N CYS A 12 -5.24 -7.58 0.96
CA CYS A 12 -3.82 -7.92 0.75
C CYS A 12 -3.17 -8.46 2.02
N SER A 13 -2.51 -9.62 1.94
CA SER A 13 -1.71 -10.21 3.02
C SER A 13 -0.23 -10.37 2.67
N ASN A 14 0.23 -9.76 1.57
CA ASN A 14 1.62 -9.86 1.13
C ASN A 14 2.56 -9.14 2.10
N GLU A 15 3.70 -9.75 2.40
CA GLU A 15 4.70 -9.28 3.37
C GLU A 15 5.89 -8.54 2.70
N ASN A 16 5.95 -8.52 1.37
CA ASN A 16 6.98 -7.80 0.61
C ASN A 16 6.70 -6.27 0.61
N ILE A 17 6.86 -5.65 1.77
CA ILE A 17 6.61 -4.22 2.01
C ILE A 17 7.62 -3.37 1.24
N LYS A 18 7.10 -2.44 0.41
CA LYS A 18 7.91 -1.51 -0.39
C LYS A 18 8.04 -0.16 0.29
N LEU A 19 6.94 0.35 0.84
CA LEU A 19 6.87 1.66 1.47
C LEU A 19 5.79 1.72 2.54
N TYR A 20 5.82 2.80 3.31
CA TYR A 20 4.77 3.18 4.25
C TYR A 20 4.13 4.46 3.79
N ILE A 21 2.80 4.52 3.86
CA ILE A 21 2.03 5.74 3.63
C ILE A 21 1.42 6.20 4.95
N GLN A 22 1.28 7.51 5.10
CA GLN A 22 0.56 8.09 6.24
C GLN A 22 -0.86 8.46 5.82
N ILE A 23 -1.87 7.88 6.47
CA ILE A 23 -3.28 8.20 6.25
C ILE A 23 -3.94 8.38 7.60
N LYS A 24 -4.63 9.51 7.80
CA LYS A 24 -5.33 9.84 9.06
C LYS A 24 -4.43 9.72 10.31
N GLY A 25 -3.13 9.99 10.16
CA GLY A 25 -2.14 9.85 11.24
C GLY A 25 -1.61 8.44 11.48
N GLU A 26 -2.11 7.43 10.76
CA GLU A 26 -1.60 6.06 10.83
C GLU A 26 -0.60 5.78 9.70
N ASN A 27 0.51 5.12 10.02
CA ASN A 27 1.45 4.62 9.03
C ASN A 27 1.04 3.20 8.60
N LEU A 28 0.71 3.04 7.33
CA LEU A 28 0.27 1.77 6.76
C LEU A 28 1.35 1.20 5.83
N PRO A 29 1.78 -0.06 6.03
CA PRO A 29 2.72 -0.73 5.14
C PRO A 29 2.03 -1.09 3.81
N ILE A 30 2.68 -0.79 2.69
CA ILE A 30 2.19 -1.11 1.35
C ILE A 30 3.20 -2.01 0.64
N CYS A 31 2.74 -3.17 0.18
CA CYS A 31 3.60 -4.10 -0.56
C CYS A 31 3.91 -3.62 -1.99
N TYR A 32 4.99 -4.15 -2.56
CA TYR A 32 5.42 -3.84 -3.93
C TYR A 32 4.29 -3.98 -4.97
N GLN A 33 3.51 -5.06 -4.89
CA GLN A 33 2.40 -5.31 -5.81
C GLN A 33 1.26 -4.28 -5.70
N CYS A 34 0.94 -3.85 -4.47
CA CYS A 34 -0.09 -2.83 -4.26
C CYS A 34 0.41 -1.47 -4.74
N TRP A 35 1.65 -1.12 -4.41
CA TRP A 35 2.22 0.15 -4.84
C TRP A 35 2.29 0.26 -6.36
N ASN A 36 2.74 -0.76 -7.09
CA ASN A 36 2.78 -0.67 -8.55
C ASN A 36 1.39 -0.44 -9.15
N LYS A 37 0.34 -1.06 -8.61
CA LYS A 37 -1.03 -0.80 -9.06
C LYS A 37 -1.48 0.65 -8.81
N ILE A 38 -1.08 1.22 -7.68
CA ILE A 38 -1.36 2.62 -7.35
C ILE A 38 -0.58 3.55 -8.28
N ALA A 39 0.72 3.28 -8.49
CA ALA A 39 1.59 4.11 -9.32
C ALA A 39 1.27 4.03 -10.82
N ASP A 40 0.73 2.89 -11.29
CA ASP A 40 0.29 2.72 -12.68
C ASP A 40 -1.09 3.36 -12.95
N GLN A 41 -1.85 3.70 -11.90
CA GLN A 41 -3.05 4.52 -12.04
C GLN A 41 -2.60 5.97 -12.17
N ASN A 42 -2.54 6.45 -13.42
CA ASN A 42 -2.31 7.84 -13.82
C ASN A 42 -3.41 8.79 -13.27
N GLU A 43 -3.54 8.93 -11.95
CA GLU A 43 -4.19 10.08 -11.36
C GLU A 43 -3.12 11.13 -11.11
N ASP A 44 -3.17 12.22 -11.88
CA ASP A 44 -2.36 13.41 -11.61
C ASP A 44 -2.66 13.91 -10.19
N TRP A 45 -1.60 14.11 -9.41
CA TRP A 45 -1.63 14.55 -8.02
C TRP A 45 -1.71 16.07 -7.89
#